data_AF-A0A8C4MJJ2-F1
#
_entry.id   AF-A0A8C4MJJ2-F1
#
_cell.length_a   1.000
_cell.length_b   1.000
_cell.length_c   1.000
_cell.angle_alpha   90.00
_cell.angle_beta   90.00
_cell.angle_gamma   90.00
#
_symmetry.space_group_name_H-M   'P 1'
#
loop_
_entity.id
_entity.type
_entity.pdbx_description
1 polymer ?
#
loop_
_entity_poly.entity_id
_entity_poly.type
_entity_poly.pdbx_seq_one_letter_code
_entity_poly.pdbx_strand_id
1 'polypeptide(L)'
;LLQKQGIKKLDETLLSLEFSRADKLKSVLKKYVEIIEKTSCLMQPNMYRLINKEAMVINHALLGNRRAIAQLFVNLMEATLQQELESRCRWQGLVDAWKALKKEALVQNFSEFMASERIQAPPAVKNELESMLKNQEALQRKRLEHLCAICDLLPPGYSRAQLAEWRSSLNSLNKHLGWGWDCMMRVRLQYEKTWQECLAHVQKCKKQLLDWKAFTEEEAESLVSPSFLQMVGALQSKVEEELEGLDMRSRGPTQLGSRQTEQQSADLFSYFQEAVQLWEAHQSMLSVQELELEKRMEQQRQKHSLENQVWPPAPR
;
A
#
# COMPACT_ATOMS: atom_id res chain seq x y z
N LEU A 1 0.76 -45.64 -17.77
CA LEU A 1 -0.07 -46.01 -18.97
C LEU A 1 0.57 -47.11 -19.81
N LEU A 2 1.77 -46.91 -20.37
CA LEU A 2 2.48 -47.92 -21.17
C LEU A 2 2.73 -49.24 -20.39
N GLN A 3 3.14 -49.12 -19.13
CA GLN A 3 3.42 -50.27 -18.27
C GLN A 3 2.18 -51.14 -17.99
N LYS A 4 1.03 -50.51 -17.69
CA LYS A 4 -0.26 -51.19 -17.51
C LYS A 4 -0.74 -51.89 -18.78
N GLN A 5 -0.51 -51.29 -19.95
CA GLN A 5 -0.80 -51.95 -21.24
C GLN A 5 0.14 -53.12 -21.50
N GLY A 6 1.41 -53.01 -21.12
CA GLY A 6 2.38 -54.12 -21.17
C GLY A 6 1.95 -55.30 -20.31
N ILE A 7 1.50 -55.05 -19.07
CA ILE A 7 1.00 -56.08 -18.16
C ILE A 7 -0.25 -56.79 -18.73
N LYS A 8 -1.19 -56.05 -19.33
CA LYS A 8 -2.37 -56.64 -19.99
C LYS A 8 -1.99 -57.51 -21.18
N LYS A 9 -1.09 -57.04 -22.05
CA LYS A 9 -0.58 -57.83 -23.18
C LYS A 9 0.14 -59.11 -22.71
N LEU A 10 0.90 -59.01 -21.63
CA LEU A 10 1.59 -60.16 -21.04
C LEU A 10 0.58 -61.21 -20.54
N ASP A 11 -0.47 -60.79 -19.84
CA ASP A 11 -1.55 -61.66 -19.36
C ASP A 11 -2.26 -62.37 -20.51
N GLU A 12 -2.66 -61.63 -21.55
CA GLU A 12 -3.27 -62.20 -22.77
C GLU A 12 -2.35 -63.24 -23.44
N THR A 13 -1.05 -62.95 -23.51
CA THR A 13 -0.05 -63.86 -24.08
C THR A 13 0.12 -65.12 -23.24
N LEU A 14 0.22 -65.00 -21.91
CA LEU A 14 0.35 -66.15 -21.01
C LEU A 14 -0.90 -67.03 -21.01
N LEU A 15 -2.09 -66.43 -21.02
CA LEU A 15 -3.35 -67.16 -21.11
C LEU A 15 -3.45 -67.91 -22.45
N SER A 16 -3.17 -67.27 -23.58
CA SER A 16 -3.21 -67.93 -24.89
C SER A 16 -2.21 -69.09 -25.00
N LEU A 17 -1.01 -68.96 -24.43
CA LEU A 17 -0.03 -70.04 -24.35
C LEU A 17 -0.54 -71.21 -23.50
N GLU A 18 -1.16 -70.93 -22.35
CA GLU A 18 -1.69 -71.98 -21.48
C GLU A 18 -2.92 -72.70 -22.10
N PHE A 19 -3.75 -71.99 -22.87
CA PHE A 19 -4.80 -72.60 -23.70
C PHE A 19 -4.21 -73.50 -24.79
N SER A 20 -3.20 -73.02 -25.54
CA SER A 20 -2.51 -73.83 -26.55
C SER A 20 -1.87 -75.09 -25.95
N ARG A 21 -1.28 -74.97 -24.76
CA ARG A 21 -0.72 -76.10 -24.02
C ARG A 21 -1.79 -77.12 -23.61
N ALA A 22 -2.93 -76.66 -23.11
CA ALA A 22 -4.04 -77.53 -22.74
C ALA A 22 -4.56 -78.34 -23.94
N ASP A 23 -4.68 -77.72 -25.12
CA ASP A 23 -5.10 -78.40 -26.34
C ASP A 23 -4.08 -79.45 -26.80
N LYS A 24 -2.78 -79.12 -26.75
CA LYS A 24 -1.70 -80.07 -27.05
C LYS A 24 -1.73 -81.27 -26.09
N LEU A 25 -1.83 -81.03 -24.79
CA LEU A 25 -1.91 -82.10 -23.78
C LEU A 25 -3.12 -82.99 -23.99
N LYS A 26 -4.29 -82.40 -24.31
CA LYS A 26 -5.51 -83.15 -24.65
C LYS A 26 -5.29 -84.05 -25.88
N SER A 27 -4.64 -83.55 -26.93
CA SER A 27 -4.35 -84.34 -28.12
C SER A 27 -3.40 -85.52 -27.83
N VAL A 28 -2.38 -85.29 -27.00
CA VAL A 28 -1.40 -86.30 -26.60
C VAL A 28 -2.07 -87.36 -25.73
N LEU A 29 -2.85 -86.96 -24.74
CA LEU A 29 -3.56 -87.87 -23.85
C LEU A 29 -4.49 -88.78 -24.67
N LYS A 30 -5.28 -88.24 -25.59
CA LYS A 30 -6.15 -89.04 -26.49
C LYS A 30 -5.38 -90.10 -27.27
N LYS A 31 -4.25 -89.73 -27.88
CA LYS A 31 -3.39 -90.69 -28.62
C LYS A 31 -2.93 -91.83 -27.71
N TYR A 32 -2.50 -91.52 -26.48
CA TYR A 32 -2.07 -92.56 -25.54
C TYR A 32 -3.23 -93.41 -25.02
N VAL A 33 -4.44 -92.84 -24.83
CA VAL A 33 -5.64 -93.63 -24.53
C VAL A 33 -5.87 -94.69 -25.61
N GLU A 34 -5.86 -94.32 -26.89
CA GLU A 34 -6.08 -95.24 -28.01
C GLU A 34 -5.01 -96.34 -28.08
N ILE A 35 -3.75 -96.01 -27.77
CA ILE A 35 -2.65 -97.00 -27.75
C ILE A 35 -2.82 -97.97 -26.59
N ILE A 36 -3.12 -97.47 -25.39
CA ILE A 36 -3.28 -98.29 -24.19
C ILE A 36 -4.53 -99.18 -24.31
N GLU A 37 -5.62 -98.67 -24.89
CA GLU A 37 -6.81 -99.47 -25.23
C GLU A 37 -6.49 -100.69 -26.09
N LYS A 38 -5.58 -100.54 -27.06
CA LYS A 38 -5.19 -101.62 -27.98
C LYS A 38 -4.16 -102.59 -27.42
N THR A 39 -3.40 -102.19 -26.40
CA THR A 39 -2.21 -102.93 -25.93
C THR A 39 -2.32 -103.43 -24.49
N SER A 40 -3.26 -102.94 -23.68
CA SER A 40 -3.34 -103.31 -22.27
C SER A 40 -3.99 -104.68 -22.05
N CYS A 41 -3.42 -105.46 -21.13
CA CYS A 41 -4.03 -106.71 -20.62
C CYS A 41 -5.01 -106.46 -19.45
N LEU A 42 -5.31 -105.19 -19.12
CA LEU A 42 -6.17 -104.80 -18.00
C LEU A 42 -7.65 -104.80 -18.42
N MET A 43 -8.54 -105.12 -17.48
CA MET A 43 -9.98 -104.91 -17.67
C MET A 43 -10.27 -103.43 -17.95
N GLN A 44 -11.07 -103.15 -18.98
CA GLN A 44 -11.43 -101.80 -19.47
C GLN A 44 -11.70 -100.76 -18.35
N PRO A 45 -12.48 -101.09 -17.29
CA PRO A 45 -12.76 -100.14 -16.20
C PRO A 45 -11.50 -99.68 -15.44
N ASN A 46 -10.53 -100.57 -15.24
CA ASN A 46 -9.30 -100.27 -14.51
C ASN A 46 -8.36 -99.37 -15.33
N MET A 47 -8.32 -99.57 -16.65
CA MET A 47 -7.57 -98.73 -17.58
C MET A 47 -8.12 -97.29 -17.62
N TYR A 48 -9.43 -97.12 -17.82
CA TYR A 48 -10.04 -95.79 -17.81
C TYR A 48 -9.88 -95.08 -16.46
N ARG A 49 -9.90 -95.83 -15.35
CA ARG A 49 -9.65 -95.25 -14.02
C ARG A 49 -8.21 -94.71 -13.90
N LEU A 50 -7.23 -95.37 -14.49
CA LEU A 50 -5.84 -94.91 -14.52
C LEU A 50 -5.71 -93.63 -15.36
N ILE A 51 -6.29 -93.63 -16.56
CA ILE A 51 -6.30 -92.48 -17.48
C ILE A 51 -6.98 -91.27 -16.84
N ASN A 52 -8.11 -91.47 -16.18
CA ASN A 52 -8.80 -90.39 -15.48
C ASN A 52 -7.99 -89.82 -14.32
N LYS A 53 -7.24 -90.66 -13.59
CA LYS A 53 -6.32 -90.17 -12.54
C LYS A 53 -5.23 -89.30 -13.15
N GLU A 54 -4.61 -89.73 -14.24
CA GLU A 54 -3.56 -88.95 -14.91
C GLU A 54 -4.11 -87.63 -15.49
N ALA A 55 -5.28 -87.68 -16.13
CA ALA A 55 -5.99 -86.50 -16.62
C ALA A 55 -6.29 -85.51 -15.48
N MET A 56 -6.66 -86.01 -14.30
CA MET A 56 -6.91 -85.19 -13.12
C MET A 56 -5.64 -84.49 -12.64
N VAL A 57 -4.49 -85.18 -12.62
CA VAL A 57 -3.19 -84.58 -12.26
C VAL A 57 -2.82 -83.47 -13.25
N ILE A 58 -2.98 -83.72 -14.55
CA ILE A 58 -2.71 -82.73 -15.61
C ILE A 58 -3.64 -81.51 -15.45
N ASN A 59 -4.93 -81.73 -15.25
CA ASN A 59 -5.91 -80.65 -15.04
C ASN A 59 -5.57 -79.83 -13.79
N HIS A 60 -5.12 -80.48 -12.71
CA HIS A 60 -4.71 -79.79 -11.50
C HIS A 60 -3.50 -78.87 -11.76
N ALA A 61 -2.51 -79.34 -12.52
CA ALA A 61 -1.37 -78.52 -12.92
C ALA A 61 -1.76 -77.33 -13.81
N LEU A 62 -2.65 -77.53 -14.80
CA LEU A 62 -3.16 -76.45 -15.65
C LEU A 62 -3.93 -75.39 -14.84
N LEU A 63 -4.77 -75.82 -13.90
CA LEU A 63 -5.47 -74.90 -13.00
C LEU A 63 -4.50 -74.15 -12.08
N GLY A 64 -3.46 -74.83 -11.59
CA GLY A 64 -2.38 -74.22 -10.82
C GLY A 64 -1.67 -73.11 -11.60
N ASN A 65 -1.31 -73.37 -12.87
CA ASN A 65 -0.67 -72.37 -13.73
C ASN A 65 -1.60 -71.19 -14.01
N ARG A 66 -2.87 -71.43 -14.34
CA ARG A 66 -3.85 -70.34 -14.56
C ARG A 66 -4.02 -69.47 -13.33
N ARG A 67 -4.04 -70.08 -12.13
CA ARG A 67 -4.07 -69.33 -10.87
C ARG A 67 -2.79 -68.52 -10.68
N ALA A 68 -1.62 -69.09 -10.99
CA ALA A 68 -0.35 -68.38 -10.90
C ALA A 68 -0.27 -67.20 -11.88
N ILE A 69 -0.76 -67.35 -13.10
CA ILE A 69 -0.85 -66.27 -14.10
C ILE A 69 -1.75 -65.14 -13.58
N ALA A 70 -2.96 -65.47 -13.09
CA ALA A 70 -3.87 -64.49 -12.52
C ALA A 70 -3.25 -63.76 -11.30
N GLN A 71 -2.56 -64.48 -10.42
CA GLN A 71 -1.88 -63.88 -9.28
C GLN A 71 -0.74 -62.96 -9.71
N LEU A 72 0.04 -63.35 -10.72
CA LEU A 72 1.10 -62.52 -11.29
C LEU A 72 0.53 -61.21 -11.85
N PHE A 73 -0.58 -61.29 -12.59
CA PHE A 73 -1.26 -60.11 -13.12
C PHE A 73 -1.68 -59.14 -12.00
N VAL A 74 -2.32 -59.66 -10.95
CA VAL A 74 -2.76 -58.86 -9.80
C VAL A 74 -1.56 -58.20 -9.12
N ASN A 75 -0.52 -58.96 -8.80
CA ASN A 75 0.67 -58.45 -8.11
C ASN A 75 1.37 -57.35 -8.92
N LEU A 76 1.52 -57.54 -10.25
CA LEU A 76 2.14 -56.55 -11.12
C LEU A 76 1.29 -55.29 -11.25
N MET A 77 -0.03 -55.44 -11.36
CA MET A 77 -0.94 -54.30 -11.43
C MET A 77 -0.94 -53.51 -10.12
N GLU A 78 -0.98 -54.19 -8.98
CA GLU A 78 -0.93 -53.59 -7.65
C GLU A 78 0.37 -52.82 -7.43
N ALA A 79 1.52 -53.45 -7.69
CA ALA A 79 2.83 -52.80 -7.56
C ALA A 79 2.94 -51.54 -8.46
N THR A 80 2.39 -51.62 -9.68
CA THR A 80 2.36 -50.45 -10.60
C THR A 80 1.47 -49.34 -10.05
N LEU A 81 0.32 -49.67 -9.48
CA LEU A 81 -0.60 -48.68 -8.89
C LEU A 81 -0.01 -48.04 -7.63
N GLN A 82 0.64 -48.82 -6.77
CA GLN A 82 1.35 -48.31 -5.59
C GLN A 82 2.44 -47.33 -5.99
N GLN A 83 3.27 -47.67 -6.98
CA GLN A 83 4.31 -46.76 -7.49
C GLN A 83 3.73 -45.46 -8.06
N GLU A 84 2.61 -45.53 -8.80
CA GLU A 84 1.93 -44.34 -9.32
C GLU A 84 1.37 -43.47 -8.18
N LEU A 85 0.80 -44.08 -7.13
CA LEU A 85 0.30 -43.39 -5.95
C LEU A 85 1.43 -42.67 -5.21
N GLU A 86 2.53 -43.37 -4.91
CA GLU A 86 3.71 -42.80 -4.26
C GLU A 86 4.28 -41.63 -5.06
N SER A 87 4.37 -41.78 -6.38
CA SER A 87 4.84 -40.73 -7.28
C SER A 87 3.93 -39.50 -7.24
N ARG A 88 2.61 -39.69 -7.20
CA ARG A 88 1.63 -38.60 -7.07
C ARG A 88 1.73 -37.92 -5.71
N CYS A 89 1.82 -38.67 -4.62
CA CYS A 89 1.99 -38.12 -3.28
C CYS A 89 3.27 -37.30 -3.17
N ARG A 90 4.38 -37.82 -3.71
CA ARG A 90 5.65 -37.09 -3.76
C ARG A 90 5.54 -35.81 -4.58
N TRP A 91 4.91 -35.87 -5.75
CA TRP A 91 4.69 -34.68 -6.57
C TRP A 91 3.84 -33.63 -5.84
N GLN A 92 2.77 -34.05 -5.18
CA GLN A 92 1.93 -33.14 -4.40
C GLN A 92 2.75 -32.47 -3.28
N GLY A 93 3.54 -33.23 -2.53
CA GLY A 93 4.41 -32.67 -1.48
C GLY A 93 5.45 -31.68 -2.02
N LEU A 94 6.01 -31.94 -3.22
CA LEU A 94 6.91 -31.00 -3.88
C LEU A 94 6.20 -29.72 -4.32
N VAL A 95 4.97 -29.83 -4.84
CA VAL A 95 4.14 -28.67 -5.20
C VAL A 95 3.80 -27.85 -3.97
N ASP A 96 3.43 -28.49 -2.86
CA ASP A 96 3.07 -27.80 -1.61
C ASP A 96 4.29 -27.10 -0.99
N ALA A 97 5.45 -27.75 -0.97
CA ALA A 97 6.71 -27.14 -0.52
C ALA A 97 7.11 -25.95 -1.40
N TRP A 98 6.99 -26.09 -2.73
CA TRP A 98 7.24 -24.99 -3.66
C TRP A 98 6.26 -23.82 -3.43
N LYS A 99 4.97 -24.11 -3.21
CA LYS A 99 3.97 -23.10 -2.89
C LYS A 99 4.34 -22.35 -1.61
N ALA A 100 4.75 -23.05 -0.56
CA ALA A 100 5.17 -22.45 0.70
C ALA A 100 6.35 -21.49 0.51
N LEU A 101 7.41 -21.93 -0.17
CA LEU A 101 8.58 -21.09 -0.48
C LEU A 101 8.21 -19.84 -1.29
N LYS A 102 7.27 -19.99 -2.24
CA LYS A 102 6.78 -18.85 -3.04
C LYS A 102 5.97 -17.86 -2.21
N LYS A 103 5.13 -18.34 -1.28
CA LYS A 103 4.41 -17.49 -0.32
C LYS A 103 5.40 -16.73 0.58
N GLU A 104 6.36 -17.42 1.18
CA GLU A 104 7.38 -16.81 2.04
C GLU A 104 8.20 -15.75 1.30
N ALA A 105 8.67 -16.05 0.08
CA ALA A 105 9.41 -15.09 -0.72
C ALA A 105 8.58 -13.84 -1.07
N LEU A 106 7.28 -14.01 -1.36
CA LEU A 106 6.39 -12.87 -1.60
C LEU A 106 6.18 -12.01 -0.35
N VAL A 107 6.00 -12.65 0.81
CA VAL A 107 5.86 -11.94 2.08
C VAL A 107 7.13 -11.15 2.41
N GLN A 108 8.29 -11.77 2.21
CA GLN A 108 9.58 -11.11 2.42
C GLN A 108 9.76 -9.92 1.47
N ASN A 109 9.51 -10.09 0.17
CA ASN A 109 9.60 -9.01 -0.81
C ASN A 109 8.63 -7.86 -0.48
N PHE A 110 7.42 -8.17 -0.01
CA PHE A 110 6.46 -7.15 0.41
C PHE A 110 6.92 -6.43 1.68
N SER A 111 7.49 -7.15 2.64
CA SER A 111 8.07 -6.56 3.85
C SER A 111 9.22 -5.60 3.51
N GLU A 112 10.11 -5.99 2.60
CA GLU A 112 11.19 -5.13 2.10
C GLU A 112 10.67 -3.88 1.38
N PHE A 113 9.61 -4.04 0.57
CA PHE A 113 8.93 -2.90 -0.05
C PHE A 113 8.35 -1.94 1.01
N MET A 114 7.68 -2.47 2.03
CA MET A 114 7.11 -1.66 3.13
C MET A 114 8.21 -1.01 4.00
N ALA A 115 9.37 -1.65 4.13
CA ALA A 115 10.53 -1.10 4.85
C ALA A 115 11.31 -0.06 4.03
N SER A 116 11.02 0.10 2.74
CA SER A 116 11.70 1.06 1.88
C SER A 116 11.48 2.50 2.36
N GLU A 117 12.50 3.34 2.22
CA GLU A 117 12.46 4.74 2.63
C GLU A 117 11.33 5.51 1.92
N ARG A 118 11.02 5.17 0.67
CA ARG A 118 9.90 5.77 -0.09
C ARG A 118 8.55 5.61 0.62
N ILE A 119 8.35 4.50 1.34
CA ILE A 119 7.10 4.16 2.01
C ILE A 119 7.12 4.61 3.47
N GLN A 120 8.23 4.37 4.19
CA GLN A 120 8.38 4.75 5.59
C GLN A 120 8.51 6.28 5.79
N ALA A 121 9.26 6.94 4.91
CA ALA A 121 9.54 8.37 4.97
C ALA A 121 9.43 9.00 3.57
N PRO A 122 8.20 9.17 3.03
CA PRO A 122 8.01 9.65 1.67
C PRO A 122 8.72 11.00 1.44
N PRO A 123 9.64 11.11 0.47
CA PRO A 123 10.41 12.34 0.26
C PRO A 123 9.53 13.53 -0.13
N ALA A 124 8.38 13.27 -0.78
CA ALA A 124 7.39 14.28 -1.09
C ALA A 124 6.79 14.93 0.17
N VAL A 125 6.58 14.14 1.24
CA VAL A 125 6.10 14.67 2.53
C VAL A 125 7.17 15.53 3.17
N LYS A 126 8.43 15.06 3.19
CA LYS A 126 9.57 15.83 3.72
C LYS A 126 9.71 17.18 3.02
N ASN A 127 9.65 17.19 1.70
CA ASN A 127 9.72 18.42 0.90
C ASN A 127 8.56 19.39 1.21
N GLU A 128 7.35 18.87 1.41
CA GLU A 128 6.18 19.68 1.75
C GLU A 128 6.33 20.30 3.15
N LEU A 129 6.82 19.53 4.13
CA LEU A 129 7.09 20.03 5.49
C LEU A 129 8.23 21.07 5.52
N GLU A 130 9.30 20.87 4.75
CA GLU A 130 10.39 21.84 4.64
C GLU A 130 9.93 23.14 3.95
N SER A 131 9.12 23.04 2.90
CA SER A 131 8.48 24.18 2.24
C SER A 131 7.58 24.95 3.21
N MET A 132 6.81 24.24 4.03
CA MET A 132 5.97 24.82 5.07
C MET A 132 6.77 25.65 6.06
N LEU A 133 7.84 25.07 6.62
CA LEU A 133 8.70 25.72 7.60
C LEU A 133 9.31 27.01 7.03
N LYS A 134 9.87 26.95 5.81
CA LYS A 134 10.44 28.12 5.13
C LYS A 134 9.42 29.22 4.89
N ASN A 135 8.21 28.86 4.45
CA ASN A 135 7.13 29.82 4.23
C ASN A 135 6.64 30.43 5.53
N GLN A 136 6.52 29.63 6.60
CA GLN A 136 6.15 30.11 7.92
C GLN A 136 7.20 31.10 8.46
N GLU A 137 8.48 30.79 8.37
CA GLU A 137 9.57 31.70 8.76
C GLU A 137 9.54 33.00 7.97
N ALA A 138 9.33 32.92 6.65
CA ALA A 138 9.24 34.10 5.80
C ALA A 138 8.03 34.99 6.15
N LEU A 139 6.86 34.39 6.41
CA LEU A 139 5.66 35.13 6.84
C LEU A 139 5.84 35.75 8.24
N GLN A 140 6.47 35.05 9.18
CA GLN A 140 6.77 35.59 10.50
C GLN A 140 7.74 36.75 10.44
N ARG A 141 8.77 36.67 9.58
CA ARG A 141 9.70 37.79 9.35
C ARG A 141 9.01 39.01 8.77
N LYS A 142 8.17 38.83 7.74
CA LYS A 142 7.35 39.91 7.18
C LYS A 142 6.40 40.52 8.20
N ARG A 143 5.79 39.70 9.07
CA ARG A 143 4.95 40.19 10.16
C ARG A 143 5.74 41.04 11.15
N LEU A 144 6.94 40.62 11.53
CA LEU A 144 7.81 41.38 12.43
C LEU A 144 8.21 42.72 11.80
N GLU A 145 8.64 42.73 10.54
CA GLU A 145 8.97 43.95 9.80
C GLU A 145 7.77 44.90 9.72
N HIS A 146 6.58 44.38 9.41
CA HIS A 146 5.35 45.18 9.35
C HIS A 146 4.95 45.73 10.72
N LEU A 147 5.16 44.98 11.80
CA LEU A 147 4.96 45.47 13.16
C LEU A 147 5.94 46.58 13.52
N CYS A 148 7.20 46.51 13.10
CA CYS A 148 8.19 47.57 13.31
C CYS A 148 7.88 48.84 12.52
N ALA A 149 7.29 48.71 11.32
CA ALA A 149 6.94 49.85 10.46
C ALA A 149 5.94 50.84 11.10
N ILE A 150 5.24 50.45 12.18
CA ILE A 150 4.37 51.39 12.91
C ILE A 150 5.17 52.53 13.58
N CYS A 151 6.45 52.29 13.91
CA CYS A 151 7.33 53.30 14.47
C CYS A 151 7.62 54.43 13.46
N ASP A 152 7.57 54.14 12.16
CA ASP A 152 7.78 55.13 11.11
C ASP A 152 6.54 56.00 10.85
N LEU A 153 5.37 55.57 11.34
CA LEU A 153 4.13 56.34 11.27
C LEU A 153 4.05 57.45 12.32
N LEU A 154 5.07 57.64 13.16
CA LEU A 154 5.08 58.69 14.19
C LEU A 154 5.07 60.11 13.58
N PRO A 155 4.67 61.13 14.36
CA PRO A 155 4.72 62.53 13.93
C PRO A 155 6.07 62.92 13.30
N PRO A 156 6.10 63.71 12.20
CA PRO A 156 5.01 64.57 11.71
C PRO A 156 4.09 63.93 10.64
N GLY A 157 4.42 62.75 10.11
CA GLY A 157 3.66 62.11 9.02
C GLY A 157 2.38 61.39 9.44
N TYR A 158 2.08 61.37 10.74
CA TYR A 158 1.06 60.55 11.37
C TYR A 158 -0.38 60.92 10.98
N SER A 159 -1.14 59.98 10.40
CA SER A 159 -2.53 60.18 10.00
C SER A 159 -3.42 58.96 10.24
N ARG A 160 -4.73 59.19 10.42
CA ARG A 160 -5.72 58.12 10.59
C ARG A 160 -5.81 57.17 9.38
N ALA A 161 -5.62 57.69 8.17
CA ALA A 161 -5.69 56.90 6.94
C ALA A 161 -4.55 55.86 6.87
N GLN A 162 -3.31 56.29 7.15
CA GLN A 162 -2.15 55.40 7.16
C GLN A 162 -2.22 54.35 8.27
N LEU A 163 -2.75 54.70 9.46
CA LEU A 163 -2.95 53.73 10.54
C LEU A 163 -4.00 52.67 10.16
N ALA A 164 -5.07 53.06 9.47
CA ALA A 164 -6.09 52.14 8.98
C ALA A 164 -5.54 51.20 7.88
N GLU A 165 -4.71 51.73 6.98
CA GLU A 165 -4.00 50.94 5.96
C GLU A 165 -3.00 49.97 6.58
N TRP A 166 -2.23 50.40 7.57
CA TRP A 166 -1.33 49.54 8.32
C TRP A 166 -2.09 48.38 8.99
N ARG A 167 -3.25 48.66 9.61
CA ARG A 167 -4.10 47.64 10.24
C ARG A 167 -4.66 46.65 9.21
N SER A 168 -5.12 47.12 8.07
CA SER A 168 -5.68 46.26 7.03
C SER A 168 -4.62 45.32 6.46
N SER A 169 -3.39 45.82 6.27
CA SER A 169 -2.22 45.03 5.86
C SER A 169 -1.84 43.99 6.92
N LEU A 170 -1.78 44.37 8.21
CA LEU A 170 -1.48 43.43 9.30
C LEU A 170 -2.53 42.32 9.39
N ASN A 171 -3.81 42.66 9.25
CA ASN A 171 -4.91 41.69 9.24
C ASN A 171 -4.84 40.73 8.05
N SER A 172 -4.42 41.20 6.86
CA SER A 172 -4.23 40.33 5.71
C SER A 172 -3.07 39.36 5.94
N LEU A 173 -1.94 39.84 6.46
CA LEU A 173 -0.78 39.02 6.83
C LEU A 173 -1.12 37.97 7.88
N ASN A 174 -1.89 38.34 8.91
CA ASN A 174 -2.36 37.41 9.93
C ASN A 174 -3.29 36.33 9.36
N LYS A 175 -4.13 36.65 8.37
CA LYS A 175 -4.94 35.65 7.65
C LYS A 175 -4.07 34.66 6.85
N HIS A 176 -3.01 35.13 6.22
CA HIS A 176 -2.07 34.27 5.50
C HIS A 176 -1.28 33.32 6.41
N LEU A 177 -1.10 33.66 7.69
CA LEU A 177 -0.51 32.75 8.68
C LEU A 177 -1.44 31.56 9.03
N GLY A 178 -2.74 31.63 8.70
CA GLY A 178 -3.68 30.52 8.77
C GLY A 178 -3.50 29.43 7.70
N TRP A 179 -2.52 29.58 6.79
CA TRP A 179 -2.20 28.65 5.70
C TRP A 179 -1.74 27.24 6.14
N GLY A 180 -1.54 27.01 7.44
CA GLY A 180 -1.21 25.69 7.99
C GLY A 180 -2.19 24.58 7.56
N TRP A 181 -3.47 24.89 7.37
CA TRP A 181 -4.46 23.92 6.90
C TRP A 181 -4.24 23.44 5.46
N ASP A 182 -3.94 24.34 4.53
CA ASP A 182 -3.66 23.95 3.14
C ASP A 182 -2.41 23.07 3.05
N CYS A 183 -1.42 23.34 3.89
CA CYS A 183 -0.22 22.50 3.98
C CYS A 183 -0.51 21.12 4.57
N MET A 184 -1.27 21.05 5.66
CA MET A 184 -1.69 19.76 6.23
C MET A 184 -2.47 18.92 5.23
N MET A 185 -3.34 19.54 4.41
CA MET A 185 -4.06 18.83 3.35
C MET A 185 -3.12 18.30 2.27
N ARG A 186 -2.08 19.06 1.89
CA ARG A 186 -1.08 18.58 0.92
C ARG A 186 -0.25 17.43 1.49
N VAL A 187 0.16 17.50 2.76
CA VAL A 187 0.87 16.40 3.44
C VAL A 187 0.00 15.13 3.48
N ARG A 188 -1.27 15.24 3.89
CA ARG A 188 -2.22 14.11 3.87
C ARG A 188 -2.39 13.53 2.47
N LEU A 189 -2.48 14.38 1.45
CA LEU A 189 -2.57 13.93 0.05
C LEU A 189 -1.33 13.15 -0.40
N GLN A 190 -0.13 13.50 0.06
CA GLN A 190 1.07 12.72 -0.28
C GLN A 190 1.04 11.33 0.38
N TYR A 191 0.64 11.24 1.66
CA TYR A 191 0.47 9.94 2.32
C TYR A 191 -0.63 9.09 1.66
N GLU A 192 -1.73 9.69 1.23
CA GLU A 192 -2.78 8.99 0.48
C GLU A 192 -2.25 8.37 -0.82
N LYS A 193 -1.39 9.10 -1.55
CA LYS A 193 -0.72 8.51 -2.73
C LYS A 193 0.16 7.33 -2.36
N THR A 194 0.90 7.41 -1.25
CA THR A 194 1.70 6.30 -0.73
C THR A 194 0.83 5.10 -0.38
N TRP A 195 -0.37 5.29 0.18
CA TRP A 195 -1.33 4.22 0.44
C TRP A 195 -1.86 3.57 -0.83
N GLN A 196 -2.19 4.37 -1.83
CA GLN A 196 -2.60 3.85 -3.14
C GLN A 196 -1.48 3.01 -3.78
N GLU A 197 -0.22 3.45 -3.68
CA GLU A 197 0.94 2.66 -4.14
C GLU A 197 1.07 1.33 -3.39
N CYS A 198 0.90 1.33 -2.06
CA CYS A 198 0.94 0.12 -1.25
C CYS A 198 -0.18 -0.86 -1.64
N LEU A 199 -1.42 -0.37 -1.74
CA LEU A 199 -2.57 -1.19 -2.15
C LEU A 199 -2.42 -1.72 -3.57
N ALA A 200 -1.89 -0.92 -4.50
CA ALA A 200 -1.59 -1.37 -5.85
C ALA A 200 -0.53 -2.49 -5.84
N HIS A 201 0.48 -2.39 -4.98
CA HIS A 201 1.49 -3.44 -4.82
C HIS A 201 0.89 -4.72 -4.21
N VAL A 202 -0.03 -4.61 -3.25
CA VAL A 202 -0.79 -5.76 -2.72
C VAL A 202 -1.55 -6.47 -3.84
N GLN A 203 -2.26 -5.72 -4.69
CA GLN A 203 -2.98 -6.28 -5.84
C GLN A 203 -2.03 -6.91 -6.87
N LYS A 204 -0.85 -6.33 -7.07
CA LYS A 204 0.20 -6.92 -7.91
C LYS A 204 0.66 -8.27 -7.35
N CYS A 205 0.86 -8.39 -6.05
CA CYS A 205 1.20 -9.66 -5.41
C CYS A 205 0.06 -10.69 -5.54
N LYS A 206 -1.22 -10.28 -5.40
CA LYS A 206 -2.38 -11.16 -5.66
C LYS A 206 -2.34 -11.70 -7.10
N LYS A 207 -2.11 -10.84 -8.10
CA LYS A 207 -2.02 -11.25 -9.50
C LYS A 207 -0.84 -12.20 -9.76
N GLN A 208 0.33 -11.94 -9.18
CA GLN A 208 1.49 -12.82 -9.30
C GLN A 208 1.23 -14.25 -8.76
N LEU A 209 0.48 -14.37 -7.66
CA LEU A 209 0.06 -15.69 -7.14
C LEU A 209 -0.83 -16.43 -8.14
N LEU A 210 -1.79 -15.73 -8.74
CA LEU A 210 -2.71 -16.31 -9.73
C LEU A 210 -1.99 -16.69 -11.03
N ASP A 211 -1.03 -15.88 -11.48
CA ASP A 211 -0.24 -16.13 -12.70
C ASP A 211 0.57 -17.43 -12.62
N TRP A 212 0.94 -17.86 -11.41
CA TRP A 212 1.61 -19.13 -11.18
C TRP A 212 0.73 -20.36 -11.42
N LYS A 213 -0.59 -20.19 -11.64
CA LYS A 213 -1.59 -21.24 -11.94
C LYS A 213 -1.70 -22.39 -10.92
N ALA A 214 -0.88 -22.37 -9.88
CA ALA A 214 -0.87 -23.34 -8.81
C ALA A 214 -1.76 -22.90 -7.63
N PHE A 215 -1.97 -21.59 -7.46
CA PHE A 215 -2.75 -21.01 -6.37
C PHE A 215 -4.20 -20.77 -6.79
N THR A 216 -5.13 -21.09 -5.89
CA THR A 216 -6.54 -20.71 -6.05
C THR A 216 -6.76 -19.26 -5.61
N GLU A 217 -7.89 -18.68 -6.00
CA GLU A 217 -8.24 -17.33 -5.55
C GLU A 217 -8.39 -17.24 -4.03
N GLU A 218 -8.97 -18.26 -3.40
CA GLU A 218 -9.09 -18.39 -1.94
C GLU A 218 -7.73 -18.44 -1.26
N GLU A 219 -6.77 -19.22 -1.80
CA GLU A 219 -5.39 -19.28 -1.26
C GLU A 219 -4.68 -17.92 -1.37
N ALA A 220 -4.90 -17.19 -2.47
CA ALA A 220 -4.31 -15.87 -2.66
C ALA A 220 -4.93 -14.83 -1.69
N GLU A 221 -6.25 -14.86 -1.52
CA GLU A 221 -6.95 -13.98 -0.57
C GLU A 221 -6.60 -14.28 0.88
N SER A 222 -6.41 -15.56 1.24
CA SER A 222 -5.98 -15.96 2.58
C SER A 222 -4.61 -15.41 2.98
N LEU A 223 -3.74 -15.11 2.01
CA LEU A 223 -2.42 -14.53 2.27
C LEU A 223 -2.48 -12.99 2.28
N VAL A 224 -3.19 -12.42 1.31
CA VAL A 224 -3.32 -10.97 1.13
C VAL A 224 -4.07 -10.32 2.30
N SER A 225 -5.20 -10.89 2.70
CA SER A 225 -6.11 -10.27 3.65
C SER A 225 -5.54 -10.13 5.06
N PRO A 226 -4.87 -11.15 5.65
CA PRO A 226 -4.31 -11.01 6.99
C PRO A 226 -2.89 -10.42 6.96
N SER A 227 -1.99 -10.92 6.12
CA SER A 227 -0.57 -10.58 6.25
C SER A 227 -0.24 -9.21 5.65
N PHE A 228 -0.72 -8.93 4.43
CA PHE A 228 -0.37 -7.70 3.72
C PHE A 228 -1.16 -6.50 4.22
N LEU A 229 -2.47 -6.65 4.40
CA LEU A 229 -3.30 -5.55 4.90
C LEU A 229 -2.96 -5.19 6.35
N GLN A 230 -2.55 -6.15 7.19
CA GLN A 230 -2.09 -5.84 8.54
C GLN A 230 -0.80 -5.00 8.55
N MET A 231 0.17 -5.31 7.68
CA MET A 231 1.39 -4.50 7.55
C MET A 231 1.08 -3.08 7.05
N VAL A 232 0.20 -2.95 6.06
CA VAL A 232 -0.25 -1.63 5.56
C VAL A 232 -0.99 -0.87 6.65
N GLY A 233 -1.92 -1.53 7.35
CA GLY A 233 -2.69 -0.93 8.44
C GLY A 233 -1.82 -0.46 9.60
N ALA A 234 -0.81 -1.24 10.01
CA ALA A 234 0.10 -0.85 11.07
C ALA A 234 0.90 0.42 10.71
N LEU A 235 1.37 0.52 9.46
CA LEU A 235 2.05 1.72 8.98
C LEU A 235 1.08 2.91 8.90
N GLN A 236 -0.14 2.68 8.41
CA GLN A 236 -1.17 3.70 8.32
C GLN A 236 -1.51 4.28 9.69
N SER A 237 -1.80 3.44 10.68
CA SER A 237 -2.12 3.89 12.04
C SER A 237 -1.00 4.72 12.65
N LYS A 238 0.26 4.29 12.49
CA LYS A 238 1.42 5.05 12.97
C LYS A 238 1.49 6.44 12.33
N VAL A 239 1.30 6.53 11.01
CA VAL A 239 1.32 7.82 10.29
C VAL A 239 0.13 8.69 10.68
N GLU A 240 -1.05 8.11 10.87
CA GLU A 240 -2.25 8.83 11.31
C GLU A 240 -2.04 9.44 12.70
N GLU A 241 -1.44 8.71 13.64
CA GLU A 241 -1.05 9.23 14.96
C GLU A 241 -0.04 10.38 14.85
N GLU A 242 0.98 10.25 14.00
CA GLU A 242 1.97 11.32 13.75
C GLU A 242 1.30 12.57 13.13
N LEU A 243 0.39 12.37 12.18
CA LEU A 243 -0.38 13.45 11.53
C LEU A 243 -1.36 14.12 12.49
N GLU A 244 -1.98 13.36 13.39
CA GLU A 244 -2.84 13.91 14.44
C GLU A 244 -2.02 14.72 15.44
N GLY A 245 -0.85 14.23 15.85
CA GLY A 245 0.09 14.98 16.68
C GLY A 245 0.53 16.30 16.02
N LEU A 246 0.79 16.28 14.71
CA LEU A 246 1.12 17.47 13.92
C LEU A 246 -0.08 18.42 13.78
N ASP A 247 -1.29 17.90 13.54
CA ASP A 247 -2.51 18.68 13.45
C ASP A 247 -2.84 19.33 14.81
N MET A 248 -2.68 18.62 15.92
CA MET A 248 -2.85 19.17 17.27
C MET A 248 -1.81 20.25 17.56
N ARG A 249 -0.54 20.04 17.20
CA ARG A 249 0.54 21.03 17.38
C ARG A 249 0.37 22.25 16.48
N SER A 250 -0.22 22.10 15.30
CA SER A 250 -0.51 23.23 14.41
C SER A 250 -1.79 23.95 14.83
N ARG A 251 -2.85 23.24 15.23
CA ARG A 251 -4.14 23.82 15.64
C ARG A 251 -4.09 24.50 16.99
N GLY A 252 -3.44 23.91 18.00
CA GLY A 252 -3.40 24.44 19.37
C GLY A 252 -2.87 25.87 19.45
N PRO A 253 -1.65 26.14 18.96
CA PRO A 253 -1.06 27.48 18.91
C PRO A 253 -1.74 28.39 17.88
N THR A 254 -2.33 27.86 16.81
CA THR A 254 -2.95 28.70 15.77
C THR A 254 -4.35 29.17 16.14
N GLN A 255 -5.15 28.40 16.89
CA GLN A 255 -6.50 28.79 17.30
C GLN A 255 -6.51 29.65 18.58
N LEU A 256 -5.65 29.32 19.55
CA LEU A 256 -5.41 30.19 20.71
C LEU A 256 -4.59 31.41 20.30
N GLY A 257 -3.55 31.21 19.50
CA GLY A 257 -2.68 32.27 19.04
C GLY A 257 -3.31 33.16 17.97
N SER A 258 -4.26 32.72 17.15
CA SER A 258 -4.99 33.62 16.25
C SER A 258 -5.87 34.59 17.03
N ARG A 259 -6.66 34.10 17.97
CA ARG A 259 -7.49 34.96 18.84
C ARG A 259 -6.65 35.90 19.69
N GLN A 260 -5.55 35.38 20.26
CA GLN A 260 -4.64 36.20 21.04
C GLN A 260 -3.89 37.22 20.17
N THR A 261 -3.49 36.85 18.95
CA THR A 261 -2.85 37.74 17.98
C THR A 261 -3.81 38.80 17.47
N GLU A 262 -5.06 38.44 17.20
CA GLU A 262 -6.13 39.37 16.83
C GLU A 262 -6.38 40.35 17.97
N GLN A 263 -6.49 39.88 19.21
CA GLN A 263 -6.65 40.73 20.39
C GLN A 263 -5.46 41.69 20.56
N GLN A 264 -4.22 41.16 20.55
CA GLN A 264 -3.01 41.98 20.65
C GLN A 264 -2.90 43.00 19.52
N SER A 265 -3.29 42.64 18.30
CA SER A 265 -3.31 43.58 17.16
C SER A 265 -4.37 44.67 17.32
N ALA A 266 -5.52 44.34 17.92
CA ALA A 266 -6.58 45.29 18.22
C ALA A 266 -6.16 46.26 19.33
N ASP A 267 -5.53 45.75 20.39
CA ASP A 267 -5.03 46.53 21.52
C ASP A 267 -3.90 47.49 21.07
N LEU A 268 -2.98 47.00 20.23
CA LEU A 268 -1.95 47.86 19.62
C LEU A 268 -2.59 48.95 18.76
N PHE A 269 -3.57 48.58 17.93
CA PHE A 269 -4.25 49.57 17.10
C PHE A 269 -4.99 50.63 17.92
N SER A 270 -5.68 50.25 19.00
CA SER A 270 -6.39 51.23 19.84
C SER A 270 -5.43 52.23 20.47
N TYR A 271 -4.27 51.78 20.94
CA TYR A 271 -3.23 52.65 21.47
C TYR A 271 -2.76 53.69 20.45
N PHE A 272 -2.41 53.26 19.24
CA PHE A 272 -1.99 54.20 18.19
C PHE A 272 -3.17 55.05 17.68
N GLN A 273 -4.39 54.55 17.71
CA GLN A 273 -5.56 55.34 17.33
C GLN A 273 -5.77 56.53 18.28
N GLU A 274 -5.61 56.34 19.59
CA GLU A 274 -5.67 57.40 20.58
C GLU A 274 -4.54 58.42 20.38
N ALA A 275 -3.33 57.95 20.13
CA ALA A 275 -2.19 58.82 19.84
C ALA A 275 -2.40 59.66 18.56
N VAL A 276 -2.97 59.09 17.49
CA VAL A 276 -3.34 59.85 16.27
C VAL A 276 -4.33 60.96 16.61
N GLN A 277 -5.37 60.66 17.40
CA GLN A 277 -6.40 61.65 17.73
C GLN A 277 -5.82 62.84 18.48
N LEU A 278 -4.92 62.59 19.45
CA LEU A 278 -4.23 63.64 20.18
C LEU A 278 -3.32 64.47 19.27
N TRP A 279 -2.59 63.83 18.35
CA TRP A 279 -1.73 64.52 17.40
C TRP A 279 -2.52 65.37 16.39
N GLU A 280 -3.58 64.85 15.79
CA GLU A 280 -4.46 65.59 14.86
C GLU A 280 -5.11 66.79 15.56
N ALA A 281 -5.55 66.63 16.82
CA ALA A 281 -6.08 67.72 17.62
C ALA A 281 -5.02 68.81 17.88
N HIS A 282 -3.80 68.41 18.26
CA HIS A 282 -2.69 69.34 18.47
C HIS A 282 -2.30 70.07 17.19
N GLN A 283 -2.19 69.38 16.05
CA GLN A 283 -1.92 69.97 14.74
C GLN A 283 -2.99 71.00 14.36
N SER A 284 -4.28 70.67 14.52
CA SER A 284 -5.34 71.63 14.22
C SER A 284 -5.28 72.88 15.11
N MET A 285 -4.97 72.72 16.39
CA MET A 285 -4.78 73.84 17.32
C MET A 285 -3.59 74.71 16.92
N LEU A 286 -2.45 74.10 16.57
CA LEU A 286 -1.27 74.81 16.07
C LEU A 286 -1.57 75.57 14.79
N SER A 287 -2.26 74.97 13.82
CA SER A 287 -2.63 75.66 12.57
C SER A 287 -3.53 76.87 12.82
N VAL A 288 -4.46 76.80 13.78
CA VAL A 288 -5.29 77.94 14.18
C VAL A 288 -4.45 79.06 14.81
N GLN A 289 -3.52 78.70 15.70
CA GLN A 289 -2.60 79.66 16.33
C GLN A 289 -1.64 80.30 15.33
N GLU A 290 -1.08 79.53 14.40
CA GLU A 290 -0.24 80.02 13.30
C GLU A 290 -1.01 81.01 12.41
N LEU A 291 -2.25 80.68 12.04
CA LEU A 291 -3.09 81.57 11.23
C LEU A 291 -3.48 82.85 11.98
N GLU A 292 -3.67 82.78 13.29
CA GLU A 292 -3.88 83.97 14.12
C GLU A 292 -2.62 84.83 14.23
N LEU A 293 -1.45 84.19 14.40
CA LEU A 293 -0.15 84.86 14.40
C LEU A 293 0.16 85.52 13.05
N GLU A 294 -0.11 84.84 11.93
CA GLU A 294 0.02 85.41 10.59
C GLU A 294 -0.87 86.64 10.41
N LYS A 295 -2.14 86.56 10.83
CA LYS A 295 -3.05 87.72 10.82
C LYS A 295 -2.50 88.88 11.65
N ARG A 296 -1.96 88.61 12.85
CA ARG A 296 -1.35 89.64 13.71
C ARG A 296 -0.10 90.24 13.07
N MET A 297 0.76 89.41 12.48
CA MET A 297 1.96 89.88 11.77
C MET A 297 1.60 90.72 10.54
N GLU A 298 0.60 90.31 9.77
CA GLU A 298 0.14 91.04 8.60
C GLU A 298 -0.50 92.38 9.00
N GLN A 299 -1.30 92.42 10.06
CA GLN A 299 -1.80 93.67 10.64
C GLN A 299 -0.66 94.60 11.09
N GLN A 300 0.40 94.07 11.69
CA GLN A 300 1.57 94.87 12.09
C GLN A 300 2.35 95.37 10.87
N ARG A 301 2.53 94.54 9.83
CA ARG A 301 3.14 94.94 8.56
C ARG A 301 2.34 96.05 7.89
N GLN A 302 1.01 95.95 7.88
CA GLN A 302 0.11 96.98 7.35
C GLN A 302 0.23 98.29 8.13
N LYS A 303 0.23 98.25 9.48
CA LYS A 303 0.48 99.43 10.32
C LYS A 303 1.82 100.09 10.02
N HIS A 304 2.89 99.30 9.97
CA HIS A 304 4.23 99.81 9.66
C HIS A 304 4.32 100.39 8.23
N SER A 305 3.59 99.82 7.26
CA SER A 305 3.51 100.37 5.90
C SER A 305 2.75 101.70 5.84
N LEU A 306 1.68 101.85 6.64
CA LEU A 306 0.91 103.10 6.77
C LEU A 306 1.71 104.19 7.48
N GLU A 307 2.43 103.85 8.55
CA GLU A 307 3.33 104.78 9.25
C GLU A 307 4.47 105.28 8.35
N ASN A 308 5.02 104.41 7.49
CA ASN A 308 6.02 104.80 6.49
C ASN A 308 5.43 105.59 5.30
N GLN A 309 4.10 105.62 5.10
CA GLN A 309 3.44 106.48 4.10
C GLN A 309 3.03 107.86 4.66
N VAL A 310 2.86 107.99 5.98
CA VAL A 310 2.52 109.28 6.64
C VAL A 310 3.76 110.17 6.83
N TRP A 311 4.97 109.62 6.66
CA TRP A 311 6.23 110.38 6.65
C TRP A 311 6.91 110.29 5.28
N PRO A 312 6.66 111.21 4.32
CA PRO A 312 7.52 111.31 3.16
C PRO A 312 8.93 111.75 3.62
N PRO A 313 10.02 111.20 3.06
CA PRO A 313 11.35 111.73 3.34
C PRO A 313 11.38 113.19 2.89
N ALA A 314 11.75 114.09 3.81
CA ALA A 314 12.01 115.48 3.48
C ALA A 314 13.09 115.55 2.37
N PRO A 315 12.90 116.38 1.34
CA PRO A 315 13.84 116.48 0.23
C PRO A 315 15.17 117.05 0.72
N ARG A 316 16.28 116.51 0.20
CA ARG A 316 17.61 117.14 0.29
C ARG A 316 17.73 118.27 -0.70
#